data_AF-A0A5C7B3H7-F1
#
_entry.id   AF-A0A5C7B3H7-F1
#
_cell.length_a   1.000
_cell.length_b   1.000
_cell.length_c   1.000
_cell.angle_alpha   90.00
_cell.angle_beta   90.00
_cell.angle_gamma   90.00
#
_symmetry.space_group_name_H-M   'P 1'
#
loop_
_entity.id
_entity.type
_entity.pdbx_description
1 polymer ?
#
loop_
_entity_poly.entity_id
_entity_poly.type
_entity_poly.pdbx_seq_one_letter_code
_entity_poly.pdbx_strand_id
1 'polypeptide(L)'
;MRIVLFVIFFSLITSLNYTAQAQVDLAKLEKNVNIRAKGLIHNLNTTKDTLVLKSDSLINKLYSVSMAHEREIDMSINKTFVKIPLDQLSKGKHVFVAVQSSMRIVFVVKILREDKDTLLAMANDEELVAKNEKE
;
A
#
# COMPACT_ATOMS: atom_id res chain seq x y z
N MET A 1 -38.84 -32.27 17.59
CA MET A 1 -38.21 -30.99 18.02
C MET A 1 -36.75 -31.13 18.46
N ARG A 2 -36.37 -32.09 19.31
CA ARG A 2 -34.97 -32.26 19.77
C ARG A 2 -33.94 -32.42 18.65
N ILE A 3 -34.22 -33.25 17.64
CA ILE A 3 -33.26 -33.52 16.54
C ILE A 3 -33.06 -32.27 15.67
N VAL A 4 -34.13 -31.50 15.43
CA VAL A 4 -34.06 -30.26 14.64
C VAL A 4 -33.18 -29.21 15.33
N LEU A 5 -33.26 -29.11 16.67
CA LEU A 5 -32.38 -28.24 17.45
C LEU A 5 -30.91 -28.65 17.36
N PHE A 6 -30.62 -29.95 17.37
CA PHE A 6 -29.25 -30.45 17.19
C PHE A 6 -28.68 -30.14 15.81
N VAL A 7 -29.49 -30.26 14.75
CA VAL A 7 -29.07 -29.94 13.38
C VAL A 7 -28.79 -28.45 13.21
N ILE A 8 -29.65 -27.59 13.77
CA ILE A 8 -29.45 -26.12 13.76
C ILE A 8 -28.18 -25.75 14.54
N PHE A 9 -27.97 -26.36 15.70
CA PHE A 9 -26.80 -26.12 16.54
C PHE A 9 -25.50 -26.54 15.83
N PHE A 10 -25.51 -27.71 15.15
CA PHE A 10 -24.35 -28.20 14.42
C PHE A 10 -24.02 -27.31 13.21
N SER A 11 -25.03 -26.82 12.48
CA SER A 11 -24.86 -25.88 11.37
C SER A 11 -24.24 -24.55 11.81
N LEU A 12 -24.57 -24.06 13.01
CA LEU A 12 -24.07 -22.78 13.52
C LEU A 12 -22.59 -22.86 13.93
N ILE A 13 -22.15 -24.02 14.41
CA ILE A 13 -20.75 -24.25 14.79
C ILE A 13 -19.83 -24.30 13.56
N THR A 14 -20.29 -24.87 12.45
CA THR A 14 -19.48 -24.98 11.24
C THR A 14 -19.25 -23.65 10.52
N SER A 15 -20.13 -22.66 10.70
CA SER A 15 -19.99 -21.32 10.10
C SER A 15 -18.98 -20.39 10.78
N LEU A 16 -18.39 -20.79 11.91
CA LEU A 16 -17.46 -19.94 12.68
C LEU A 16 -16.01 -19.96 12.17
N ASN A 17 -15.69 -20.80 11.17
CA ASN A 17 -14.31 -21.03 10.71
C ASN A 17 -13.93 -20.31 9.40
N TYR A 18 -14.55 -19.16 9.10
CA TYR A 18 -14.08 -18.33 8.00
C TYR A 18 -12.83 -17.55 8.43
N THR A 19 -11.66 -17.99 7.97
CA THR A 19 -10.44 -17.18 8.05
C THR A 19 -10.54 -16.08 7.00
N ALA A 20 -10.57 -14.82 7.45
CA ALA A 20 -10.51 -13.69 6.53
C ALA A 20 -9.11 -13.60 5.91
N GLN A 21 -8.98 -13.90 4.61
CA GLN A 21 -7.76 -13.56 3.88
C GLN A 21 -7.66 -12.03 3.81
N ALA A 22 -6.75 -11.46 4.61
CA ALA A 22 -6.39 -10.06 4.46
C ALA A 22 -5.67 -9.89 3.11
N GLN A 23 -6.13 -8.95 2.29
CA GLN A 23 -5.40 -8.56 1.08
C GLN A 23 -4.00 -8.08 1.46
N VAL A 24 -2.99 -8.50 0.71
CA VAL A 24 -1.60 -8.07 0.90
C VAL A 24 -1.52 -6.58 0.59
N ASP A 25 -1.15 -5.78 1.59
CA ASP A 25 -0.98 -4.34 1.45
C ASP A 25 0.18 -4.03 0.49
N LEU A 26 -0.07 -3.26 -0.57
CA LEU A 26 1.00 -2.84 -1.50
C LEU A 26 1.95 -1.85 -0.82
N ALA A 27 1.40 -0.87 -0.10
CA ALA A 27 2.15 0.15 0.58
C ALA A 27 1.59 0.48 1.95
N LYS A 28 2.46 0.99 2.83
CA LYS A 28 2.12 1.52 4.14
C LYS A 28 2.57 2.97 4.24
N LEU A 29 1.69 3.83 4.74
CA LEU A 29 1.95 5.27 4.87
C LEU A 29 2.21 5.63 6.34
N GLU A 30 3.33 6.27 6.60
CA GLU A 30 3.65 6.88 7.90
C GLU A 30 3.36 8.38 7.81
N LYS A 31 2.31 8.80 8.53
CA LYS A 31 1.80 10.17 8.46
C LYS A 31 2.78 11.17 9.06
N ASN A 32 2.84 12.36 8.46
CA ASN A 32 3.47 13.50 9.10
C ASN A 32 2.61 13.96 10.29
N VAL A 33 3.21 14.06 11.48
CA VAL A 33 2.55 14.45 12.74
C VAL A 33 2.74 15.93 13.11
N ASN A 34 3.46 16.71 12.28
CA ASN A 34 3.72 18.12 12.52
C ASN A 34 2.45 18.94 12.31
N ILE A 35 1.97 19.58 13.37
CA ILE A 35 0.78 20.45 13.35
C ILE A 35 0.85 21.60 12.33
N ARG A 36 2.06 22.06 11.99
CA ARG A 36 2.26 23.11 10.97
C ARG A 36 2.01 22.61 9.55
N ALA A 37 2.16 21.30 9.32
CA ALA A 37 1.94 20.64 8.04
C ALA A 37 0.50 20.14 7.83
N LYS A 38 -0.44 20.49 8.74
CA LYS A 38 -1.83 20.02 8.71
C LYS A 38 -2.58 20.31 7.39
N GLY A 39 -2.13 21.32 6.65
CA GLY A 39 -2.71 21.69 5.35
C GLY A 39 -2.38 20.73 4.20
N LEU A 40 -1.52 19.72 4.41
CA LEU A 40 -1.28 18.64 3.45
C LEU A 40 -1.84 17.32 3.95
N ILE A 41 -2.98 16.93 3.40
CA ILE A 41 -3.58 15.62 3.58
C ILE A 41 -2.93 14.65 2.60
N HIS A 42 -2.36 13.57 3.12
CA HIS A 42 -1.71 12.51 2.36
C HIS A 42 -2.32 11.18 2.77
N ASN A 43 -2.94 10.45 1.85
CA ASN A 43 -3.61 9.18 2.11
C ASN A 43 -3.23 8.16 1.05
N LEU A 44 -3.38 6.87 1.36
CA LEU A 44 -3.41 5.83 0.34
C LEU A 44 -4.86 5.61 -0.11
N ASN A 45 -5.07 5.22 -1.37
CA ASN A 45 -6.36 4.74 -1.84
C ASN A 45 -6.70 3.36 -1.21
N THR A 46 -7.90 2.84 -1.51
CA THR A 46 -8.39 1.58 -0.94
C THR A 46 -7.46 0.39 -1.21
N THR A 47 -6.90 0.30 -2.41
CA THR A 47 -5.97 -0.77 -2.84
C THR A 47 -4.53 -0.52 -2.40
N LYS A 48 -4.24 0.61 -1.75
CA LYS A 48 -2.91 1.02 -1.28
C LYS A 48 -1.85 1.13 -2.39
N ASP A 49 -2.26 1.23 -3.64
CA ASP A 49 -1.40 1.34 -4.82
C ASP A 49 -1.15 2.80 -5.26
N THR A 50 -1.91 3.74 -4.71
CA THR A 50 -1.87 5.15 -5.12
C THR A 50 -1.80 6.04 -3.89
N LEU A 51 -0.80 6.93 -3.87
CA LEU A 51 -0.70 8.03 -2.93
C LEU A 51 -1.55 9.20 -3.42
N VAL A 52 -2.53 9.59 -2.59
CA VAL A 52 -3.43 10.71 -2.83
C VAL A 52 -2.98 11.88 -1.94
N LEU A 53 -2.60 12.98 -2.59
CA LEU A 53 -2.22 14.22 -1.93
C LEU A 53 -3.28 15.28 -2.20
N LYS A 54 -3.77 15.89 -1.12
CA LYS A 54 -4.67 17.04 -1.15
C LYS A 54 -4.10 18.11 -0.23
N SER A 55 -4.01 19.34 -0.74
CA SER A 55 -3.35 20.44 -0.07
C SER A 55 -4.19 21.70 -0.13
N ASP A 56 -4.19 22.47 0.96
CA ASP A 56 -4.83 23.79 1.01
C ASP A 56 -4.09 24.82 0.16
N SER A 57 -2.79 24.61 -0.08
CA SER A 57 -1.92 25.43 -0.92
C SER A 57 -1.35 24.62 -2.10
N LEU A 58 -0.76 25.30 -3.09
CA LEU A 58 -0.16 24.61 -4.24
C LEU A 58 1.02 23.74 -3.82
N ILE A 59 0.96 22.47 -4.21
CA ILE A 59 2.13 21.58 -4.20
C ILE A 59 2.93 21.91 -5.45
N ASN A 60 4.00 22.66 -5.29
CA ASN A 60 4.85 23.10 -6.39
C ASN A 60 5.66 21.93 -6.95
N LYS A 61 6.25 21.13 -6.05
CA LYS A 61 7.10 19.99 -6.41
C LYS A 61 6.87 18.83 -5.46
N LEU A 62 6.99 17.61 -5.97
CA LEU A 62 6.98 16.38 -5.18
C LEU A 62 8.18 15.55 -5.60
N TYR A 63 8.94 15.06 -4.63
CA TYR A 63 9.99 14.08 -4.90
C TYR A 63 10.07 13.03 -3.80
N SER A 64 10.60 11.86 -4.14
CA SER A 64 10.92 10.79 -3.19
C SER A 64 12.43 10.55 -3.15
N VAL A 65 12.90 10.01 -2.04
CA VAL A 65 14.26 9.48 -1.90
C VAL A 65 14.14 8.07 -1.33
N SER A 66 14.61 7.07 -2.07
CA SER A 66 14.65 5.68 -1.64
C SER A 66 15.81 5.43 -0.66
N MET A 67 15.86 4.25 -0.05
CA MET A 67 16.99 3.84 0.79
C MET A 67 18.31 3.73 0.02
N ALA A 68 18.24 3.47 -1.29
CA ALA A 68 19.39 3.51 -2.19
C ALA A 68 19.81 4.93 -2.59
N HIS A 69 19.19 5.97 -2.00
CA HIS A 69 19.39 7.39 -2.32
C HIS A 69 18.94 7.79 -3.74
N GLU A 70 18.15 6.94 -4.40
CA GLU A 70 17.60 7.22 -5.73
C GLU A 70 16.35 8.08 -5.64
N ARG A 71 16.16 8.97 -6.63
CA ARG A 71 14.94 9.76 -6.79
C ARG A 71 14.04 9.14 -7.83
N GLU A 72 13.19 8.22 -7.38
CA GLU A 72 12.25 7.53 -8.25
C GLU A 72 11.04 8.39 -8.62
N ILE A 73 10.73 9.38 -7.78
CA ILE A 73 9.78 10.44 -8.08
C ILE A 73 10.51 11.78 -8.00
N ASP A 74 10.45 12.58 -9.07
CA ASP A 74 10.87 13.98 -9.07
C ASP A 74 10.03 14.74 -10.10
N MET A 75 8.98 15.43 -9.64
CA MET A 75 8.01 16.08 -10.53
C MET A 75 7.59 17.47 -10.04
N SER A 76 7.46 18.40 -11.00
CA SER A 76 6.86 19.72 -10.80
C SER A 76 5.37 19.64 -11.13
N ILE A 77 4.51 19.97 -10.16
CA ILE A 77 3.07 19.67 -10.24
C ILE A 77 2.24 20.95 -10.30
N ASN A 78 2.53 21.92 -9.42
CA ASN A 78 1.77 23.17 -9.25
C ASN A 78 0.24 22.93 -9.16
N LYS A 79 -0.19 21.95 -8.36
CA LYS A 79 -1.62 21.64 -8.11
C LYS A 79 -1.88 21.46 -6.61
N THR A 80 -3.13 21.65 -6.21
CA THR A 80 -3.61 21.36 -4.84
C THR A 80 -4.02 19.90 -4.65
N PHE A 81 -4.23 19.15 -5.74
CA PHE A 81 -4.64 17.74 -5.71
C PHE A 81 -3.82 16.91 -6.69
N VAL A 82 -3.28 15.79 -6.22
CA VAL A 82 -2.37 14.93 -6.96
C VAL A 82 -2.59 13.47 -6.59
N LYS A 83 -2.55 12.58 -7.57
CA LYS A 83 -2.51 11.13 -7.38
C LYS A 83 -1.22 10.59 -7.97
N ILE A 84 -0.48 9.83 -7.19
CA ILE A 84 0.80 9.25 -7.58
C ILE A 84 0.69 7.73 -7.47
N PRO A 85 0.81 6.99 -8.59
CA PRO A 85 0.87 5.55 -8.52
C PRO A 85 2.19 5.11 -7.86
N LEU A 86 2.13 4.05 -7.05
CA LEU A 86 3.25 3.53 -6.25
C LEU A 86 3.81 2.22 -6.81
N ASP A 87 3.27 1.75 -7.94
CA ASP A 87 3.57 0.47 -8.57
C ASP A 87 4.98 0.40 -9.18
N GLN A 88 5.53 1.54 -9.58
CA GLN A 88 6.87 1.65 -10.19
C GLN A 88 7.97 1.93 -9.17
N LEU A 89 7.64 2.08 -7.89
CA LEU A 89 8.62 2.34 -6.84
C LEU A 89 9.31 1.05 -6.38
N SER A 90 10.59 1.14 -6.09
CA SER A 90 11.37 0.02 -5.53
C SER A 90 10.82 -0.40 -4.16
N LYS A 91 10.99 -1.69 -3.82
CA LYS A 91 10.61 -2.20 -2.49
C LYS A 91 11.39 -1.47 -1.40
N GLY A 92 10.70 -1.16 -0.31
CA GLY A 92 11.33 -0.57 0.88
C GLY A 92 10.82 0.83 1.20
N LYS A 93 11.63 1.57 1.95
CA LYS A 93 11.25 2.87 2.53
C LYS A 93 11.59 4.01 1.58
N HIS A 94 10.60 4.85 1.32
CA HIS A 94 10.70 6.06 0.53
C HIS A 94 10.34 7.27 1.37
N VAL A 95 11.25 8.25 1.41
CA VAL A 95 11.01 9.55 2.04
C VAL A 95 10.44 10.49 0.99
N PHE A 96 9.17 10.84 1.12
CA PHE A 96 8.50 11.79 0.25
C PHE A 96 8.62 13.20 0.79
N VAL A 97 8.85 14.15 -0.11
CA VAL A 97 8.91 15.57 0.20
C VAL A 97 7.97 16.33 -0.74
N ALA A 98 6.89 16.85 -0.17
CA ALA A 98 6.01 17.78 -0.85
C ALA A 98 6.48 19.21 -0.58
N VAL A 99 6.82 19.92 -1.66
CA VAL A 99 7.28 21.31 -1.60
C VAL A 99 6.10 22.22 -1.94
N GLN A 100 5.78 23.09 -0.99
CA GLN A 100 4.91 24.24 -1.15
C GLN A 100 5.78 25.50 -1.12
N SER A 101 5.20 26.66 -1.46
CA SER A 101 5.98 27.90 -1.69
C SER A 101 6.82 28.35 -0.48
N SER A 102 6.40 28.05 0.75
CA SER A 102 7.11 28.42 1.99
C SER A 102 7.47 27.23 2.88
N MET A 103 7.13 26.00 2.49
CA MET A 103 7.25 24.84 3.38
C MET A 103 7.58 23.56 2.61
N ARG A 104 8.40 22.71 3.24
CA ARG A 104 8.69 21.35 2.78
C ARG A 104 8.13 20.39 3.80
N ILE A 105 7.16 19.58 3.37
CA ILE A 105 6.48 18.62 4.23
C ILE A 105 7.00 17.23 3.89
N VAL A 106 7.55 16.56 4.91
CA VAL A 106 8.21 15.25 4.74
C VAL A 106 7.34 14.16 5.36
N PHE A 107 7.10 13.08 4.63
CA PHE A 107 6.41 11.89 5.14
C PHE A 107 7.00 10.64 4.49
N VAL A 108 6.65 9.47 5.01
CA VAL A 108 7.27 8.22 4.57
C VAL A 108 6.22 7.28 3.99
N VAL A 109 6.55 6.67 2.85
CA VAL A 109 5.79 5.58 2.25
C VAL A 109 6.70 4.36 2.20
N LYS A 110 6.23 3.23 2.74
CA LYS A 110 6.91 1.94 2.66
C LYS A 110 6.23 1.09 1.60
N ILE A 111 6.97 0.73 0.56
CA ILE A 111 6.54 -0.21 -0.47
C ILE A 111 6.84 -1.62 0.03
N LEU A 112 5.78 -2.42 0.16
CA LEU A 112 5.84 -3.76 0.75
C LEU A 112 5.92 -4.86 -0.31
N ARG A 113 5.47 -4.55 -1.52
CA ARG A 113 5.48 -5.45 -2.67
C ARG A 113 6.89 -6.01 -2.94
N GLU A 114 6.96 -7.32 -3.08
CA GLU A 114 8.07 -8.01 -3.73
C GLU A 114 8.02 -7.72 -5.22
N ASP A 115 9.20 -7.49 -5.82
CA ASP A 115 9.26 -7.08 -7.22
C ASP A 115 8.43 -8.02 -8.11
N LYS A 116 7.93 -7.50 -9.22
CA LYS A 116 7.03 -8.27 -10.09
C LYS A 116 7.72 -9.56 -10.59
N ASP A 117 9.05 -9.56 -10.66
CA ASP A 117 9.88 -10.66 -11.12
C ASP A 117 10.00 -11.78 -10.07
N THR A 118 9.99 -11.44 -8.78
CA THR A 118 9.99 -12.37 -7.64
C THR A 118 8.62 -12.99 -7.45
N LEU A 119 7.53 -12.24 -7.65
CA LEU A 119 6.19 -12.82 -7.67
C LEU A 119 5.99 -13.77 -8.86
N LEU A 120 6.57 -13.48 -10.02
CA LEU A 120 6.58 -14.37 -11.18
C LEU A 120 7.47 -15.60 -10.95
N ALA A 121 8.61 -15.44 -10.30
CA ALA A 121 9.49 -16.56 -9.93
C ALA A 121 8.81 -17.51 -8.92
N MET A 122 8.16 -16.98 -7.89
CA MET A 122 7.43 -17.78 -6.89
C MET A 122 6.23 -18.53 -7.49
N ALA A 123 5.51 -17.91 -8.45
CA ALA A 123 4.40 -18.57 -9.14
C ALA A 123 4.87 -19.74 -10.03
N ASN A 124 6.04 -19.61 -10.66
CA ASN A 124 6.64 -20.68 -11.45
C ASN A 124 7.15 -21.83 -10.56
N ASP A 125 7.71 -21.51 -9.38
CA ASP A 125 8.19 -22.51 -8.42
C ASP A 125 7.04 -23.33 -7.81
N GLU A 126 5.90 -22.71 -7.48
CA GLU A 126 4.70 -23.43 -7.02
C GLU A 126 4.13 -24.38 -8.10
N GLU A 127 4.19 -23.99 -9.38
CA GLU A 127 3.76 -24.85 -10.49
C GLU A 127 4.69 -26.07 -10.68
N LEU A 128 5.99 -25.89 -10.43
CA LEU A 128 6.98 -26.98 -10.48
C LEU A 128 6.82 -27.97 -9.31
N VAL A 129 6.55 -27.48 -8.10
CA VAL A 129 6.29 -28.34 -6.94
C VAL A 129 5.00 -29.14 -7.12
N ALA A 130 3.93 -28.52 -7.65
CA ALA A 130 2.66 -29.20 -7.91
C ALA A 130 2.71 -30.26 -9.03
N LYS A 131 3.71 -30.19 -9.93
CA LYS A 131 3.96 -31.23 -10.94
C LYS A 131 4.73 -32.42 -10.37
N ASN A 132 5.66 -32.18 -9.44
CA ASN A 132 6.49 -33.24 -8.85
C ASN A 132 5.76 -34.09 -7.79
N GLU A 133 4.63 -33.63 -7.25
CA GLU A 133 3.80 -34.42 -6.33
C GLU A 133 2.77 -35.33 -7.02
N LYS A 134 2.70 -35.31 -8.37
CA LYS A 134 1.75 -36.11 -9.17
C LYS A 134 2.41 -37.27 -9.94
N GLU A 135 3.69 -37.51 -9.75
CA GLU A 135 4.43 -38.68 -10.24
C GLU A 135 4.76 -39.64 -9.07
#